data_AF-A0A1V5Z3T2-F1
#
_entry.id   AF-A0A1V5Z3T2-F1
#
_cell.length_a   1.000
_cell.length_b   1.000
_cell.length_c   1.000
_cell.angle_alpha   90.00
_cell.angle_beta   90.00
_cell.angle_gamma   90.00
#
_symmetry.space_group_name_H-M   'P 1'
#
loop_
_entity.id
_entity.type
_entity.pdbx_description
1 polymer ?
#
loop_
_entity_poly.entity_id
_entity_poly.type
_entity_poly.pdbx_seq_one_letter_code
_entity_poly.pdbx_strand_id
1 'polypeptide(L)'
;MVSSWYPNYNSDPSILICPSDAEEDVSVLQNADGDWDFWKDNNNWRAGLSYTYVGWMFDLLDKPYLPPVDITTFANLSSVSSALGLNAPSGGLVAHQFGAGVDGIISEILDAMADSGTPAGVGLREVSDTDIKVPAGIGNGAGDTIYRLKEGNERFMITDVNNPQTSAMAQSTLFAMMDLFGNYGGAIAFFNHVPGGCNVLFMDGHVDWIPYVAPAPGTDGTASMDLGATQPVLPSLASIIGMFLQQNT
;
A
#
# COMPACT_ATOMS: atom_id res chain seq x y z
N MET A 1 7.09 -7.49 -7.49
CA MET A 1 7.86 -8.70 -7.84
C MET A 1 9.27 -8.57 -7.28
N VAL A 2 9.69 -9.50 -6.41
CA VAL A 2 11.06 -9.54 -5.87
C VAL A 2 11.99 -10.11 -6.94
N SER A 3 12.89 -9.29 -7.49
CA SER A 3 13.79 -9.72 -8.59
C SER A 3 15.10 -10.33 -8.09
N SER A 4 15.42 -10.13 -6.82
CA SER A 4 16.71 -10.51 -6.23
C SER A 4 16.59 -10.64 -4.73
N TRP A 5 17.22 -11.66 -4.15
CA TRP A 5 17.34 -11.85 -2.71
C TRP A 5 18.82 -11.80 -2.32
N TYR A 6 19.14 -11.01 -1.29
CA TYR A 6 20.51 -10.88 -0.79
C TYR A 6 20.58 -11.53 0.60
N PRO A 7 21.09 -12.79 0.71
CA PRO A 7 21.01 -13.57 1.94
C PRO A 7 21.60 -12.92 3.19
N ASN A 8 22.57 -12.00 3.02
CA ASN A 8 23.21 -11.33 4.15
C ASN A 8 22.40 -10.14 4.71
N TYR A 9 21.33 -9.71 4.03
CA TYR A 9 20.46 -8.62 4.48
C TYR A 9 19.16 -9.11 5.13
N ASN A 10 18.79 -10.38 4.89
CA ASN A 10 17.72 -11.04 5.62
C ASN A 10 18.23 -12.42 6.06
N SER A 11 18.67 -12.46 7.32
CA SER A 11 19.29 -13.63 7.95
C SER A 11 18.27 -14.64 8.49
N ASP A 12 17.02 -14.23 8.66
CA ASP A 12 15.92 -15.06 9.15
C ASP A 12 14.67 -14.82 8.31
N PRO A 13 14.41 -15.67 7.30
CA PRO A 13 13.24 -15.55 6.43
C PRO A 13 11.90 -15.58 7.17
N SER A 14 11.85 -16.08 8.41
CA SER A 14 10.64 -16.10 9.22
C SER A 14 10.05 -14.69 9.42
N ILE A 15 10.88 -13.64 9.34
CA ILE A 15 10.44 -12.24 9.43
C ILE A 15 9.49 -11.81 8.29
N LEU A 16 9.39 -12.59 7.22
CA LEU A 16 8.47 -12.31 6.11
C LEU A 16 7.02 -12.68 6.44
N ILE A 17 6.81 -13.45 7.51
CA ILE A 17 5.49 -13.79 8.05
C ILE A 17 5.31 -13.07 9.38
N CYS A 18 4.18 -12.39 9.55
CA CYS A 18 3.84 -11.78 10.82
C CYS A 18 3.55 -12.90 11.83
N PRO A 19 4.13 -12.88 13.05
CA PRO A 19 3.81 -13.89 14.07
C PRO A 19 2.33 -13.92 14.48
N SER A 20 1.60 -12.84 14.20
CA SER A 20 0.16 -12.72 14.45
C SER A 20 -0.71 -13.00 13.21
N ASP A 21 -0.11 -13.35 12.07
CA ASP A 21 -0.86 -13.76 10.87
C ASP A 21 -1.73 -14.98 11.21
N ALA A 22 -3.02 -14.88 10.90
CA ALA A 22 -4.01 -15.90 11.24
C ALA A 22 -4.17 -16.95 10.13
N GLU A 23 -3.75 -16.61 8.91
CA GLU A 23 -3.96 -17.43 7.72
C GLU A 23 -2.70 -18.19 7.33
N GLU A 24 -1.53 -17.55 7.48
CA GLU A 24 -0.27 -18.09 6.99
C GLU A 24 0.73 -18.32 8.12
N ASP A 25 1.51 -19.39 7.99
CA ASP A 25 2.62 -19.69 8.90
C ASP A 25 3.94 -19.82 8.14
N VAL A 26 5.06 -19.77 8.87
CA VAL A 26 6.42 -19.77 8.30
C VAL A 26 6.68 -20.95 7.34
N SER A 27 5.96 -22.07 7.49
CA SER A 27 6.10 -23.22 6.59
C SER A 27 5.71 -22.92 5.14
N VAL A 28 4.90 -21.88 4.88
CA VAL A 28 4.56 -21.45 3.51
C VAL A 28 5.80 -21.02 2.71
N LEU A 29 6.85 -20.57 3.40
CA LEU A 29 8.11 -20.14 2.81
C LEU A 29 9.09 -21.30 2.54
N GLN A 30 8.71 -22.52 2.97
CA GLN A 30 9.54 -23.71 2.92
C GLN A 30 8.98 -24.75 1.94
N ASN A 31 9.86 -25.61 1.43
CA ASN A 31 9.45 -26.81 0.70
C ASN A 31 9.08 -27.96 1.65
N ALA A 32 8.70 -29.11 1.09
CA ALA A 32 8.33 -30.30 1.88
C ALA A 32 9.47 -30.87 2.75
N ASP A 33 10.73 -30.53 2.44
CA ASP A 33 11.91 -30.95 3.21
C ASP A 33 12.25 -29.96 4.34
N GLY A 34 11.54 -28.82 4.43
CA GLY A 34 11.78 -27.75 5.40
C GLY A 34 12.83 -26.72 4.96
N ASP A 35 13.32 -26.80 3.73
CA ASP A 35 14.27 -25.83 3.18
C ASP A 35 13.54 -24.58 2.65
N TRP A 36 14.12 -23.40 2.89
CA TRP A 36 13.62 -22.13 2.36
C TRP A 36 13.62 -22.13 0.83
N ASP A 37 12.45 -21.95 0.22
CA ASP A 37 12.30 -21.94 -1.23
C ASP A 37 11.46 -20.77 -1.78
N PHE A 38 11.00 -19.87 -0.89
CA PHE A 38 10.26 -18.66 -1.26
C PHE A 38 11.01 -17.77 -2.26
N TRP A 39 12.34 -17.73 -2.24
CA TRP A 39 13.13 -16.88 -3.15
C TRP A 39 13.25 -17.44 -4.58
N LYS A 40 12.79 -18.67 -4.82
CA LYS A 40 12.83 -19.30 -6.14
C LYS A 40 11.74 -18.73 -7.06
N ASP A 41 11.95 -18.90 -8.36
CA ASP A 41 10.97 -18.55 -9.39
C ASP A 41 9.59 -19.14 -9.06
N ASN A 42 8.54 -18.33 -9.22
CA ASN A 42 7.14 -18.63 -8.89
C ASN A 42 6.80 -18.85 -7.41
N ASN A 43 7.76 -18.71 -6.49
CA ASN A 43 7.51 -18.75 -5.04
C ASN A 43 7.73 -17.38 -4.36
N ASN A 44 8.33 -16.42 -5.06
CA ASN A 44 8.70 -15.11 -4.51
C ASN A 44 7.54 -14.23 -4.03
N TRP A 45 6.32 -14.53 -4.47
CA TRP A 45 5.11 -13.86 -3.99
C TRP A 45 4.80 -14.19 -2.52
N ARG A 46 5.21 -15.35 -2.02
CA ARG A 46 4.95 -15.80 -0.64
C ARG A 46 5.63 -14.92 0.42
N ALA A 47 6.68 -14.19 0.02
CA ALA A 47 7.40 -13.26 0.90
C ALA A 47 6.63 -11.96 1.22
N GLY A 48 5.47 -11.73 0.59
CA GLY A 48 4.66 -10.52 0.78
C GLY A 48 3.31 -10.76 1.42
N LEU A 49 3.09 -11.93 2.04
CA LEU A 49 1.76 -12.34 2.53
C LEU A 49 1.30 -11.52 3.75
N SER A 50 2.18 -11.27 4.71
CA SER A 50 1.76 -10.65 5.98
C SER A 50 1.93 -9.12 6.04
N TYR A 51 2.51 -8.48 5.02
CA TYR A 51 2.85 -7.05 5.07
C TYR A 51 2.44 -6.31 3.81
N THR A 52 2.00 -5.06 3.98
CA THR A 52 1.79 -4.14 2.87
C THR A 52 3.03 -3.26 2.69
N TYR A 53 3.70 -3.38 1.54
CA TYR A 53 4.73 -2.45 1.11
C TYR A 53 4.23 -1.64 -0.08
N VAL A 54 4.11 -0.34 0.11
CA VAL A 54 3.66 0.57 -0.95
C VAL A 54 4.89 1.39 -1.33
N GLY A 55 5.57 1.02 -2.42
CA GLY A 55 6.84 1.64 -2.79
C GLY A 55 6.77 3.12 -3.22
N TRP A 56 5.64 3.79 -3.01
CA TRP A 56 5.42 5.21 -3.27
C TRP A 56 5.07 5.91 -1.96
N MET A 57 5.38 7.20 -1.86
CA MET A 57 5.14 7.97 -0.64
C MET A 57 3.75 8.58 -0.63
N PHE A 58 3.02 8.42 0.47
CA PHE A 58 1.70 9.03 0.67
C PHE A 58 1.71 9.84 1.97
N ASP A 59 1.41 11.13 1.86
CA ASP A 59 1.47 12.13 2.94
C ASP A 59 0.12 12.77 3.25
N LEU A 60 -0.87 12.59 2.36
CA LEU A 60 -2.17 13.24 2.39
C LEU A 60 -3.33 12.23 2.47
N LEU A 61 -3.14 11.10 3.16
CA LEU A 61 -4.17 10.05 3.27
C LEU A 61 -5.34 10.46 4.16
N ASP A 62 -5.06 11.21 5.24
CA ASP A 62 -6.06 11.66 6.21
C ASP A 62 -6.05 13.18 6.34
N LYS A 63 -6.53 13.86 5.29
CA LYS A 63 -6.67 15.33 5.24
C LYS A 63 -8.13 15.72 5.03
N PRO A 64 -8.69 16.66 5.82
CA PRO A 64 -10.09 17.06 5.68
C PRO A 64 -10.48 17.58 4.28
N TYR A 65 -9.53 18.13 3.53
CA TYR A 65 -9.72 18.63 2.17
C TYR A 65 -9.51 17.58 1.07
N LEU A 66 -9.06 16.37 1.43
CA LEU A 66 -9.00 15.19 0.57
C LEU A 66 -9.73 14.02 1.26
N PRO A 67 -11.05 14.14 1.49
CA PRO A 67 -11.82 13.06 2.09
C PRO A 67 -11.85 11.84 1.15
N PRO A 68 -12.16 10.63 1.67
CA PRO A 68 -12.38 9.44 0.86
C PRO A 68 -13.39 9.68 -0.25
N VAL A 69 -13.11 9.11 -1.42
CA VAL A 69 -13.94 9.27 -2.63
C VAL A 69 -14.30 7.92 -3.22
N ASP A 70 -15.40 7.88 -3.95
CA ASP A 70 -15.90 6.66 -4.58
C ASP A 70 -14.88 6.13 -5.59
N ILE A 71 -14.63 4.83 -5.58
CA ILE A 71 -13.73 4.15 -6.53
C ILE A 71 -14.07 4.47 -8.00
N THR A 72 -15.33 4.73 -8.33
CA THR A 72 -15.73 5.10 -9.71
C THR A 72 -15.19 6.45 -10.17
N THR A 73 -14.63 7.26 -9.26
CA THR A 73 -13.90 8.50 -9.59
C THR A 73 -12.62 8.20 -10.38
N PHE A 74 -12.07 6.99 -10.21
CA PHE A 74 -10.81 6.54 -10.79
C PHE A 74 -11.08 5.58 -11.95
N ALA A 75 -10.95 6.06 -13.19
CA ALA A 75 -11.39 5.33 -14.37
C ALA A 75 -10.63 4.01 -14.59
N ASN A 76 -9.30 4.02 -14.43
CA ASN A 76 -8.47 2.84 -14.63
C ASN A 76 -8.67 1.84 -13.49
N LEU A 77 -8.70 2.34 -12.25
CA LEU A 77 -8.95 1.51 -11.07
C LEU A 77 -10.33 0.85 -11.11
N SER A 78 -11.38 1.60 -11.46
CA SER A 78 -12.74 1.06 -11.59
C SER A 78 -12.85 0.05 -12.73
N SER A 79 -12.16 0.28 -13.85
CA SER A 79 -12.15 -0.63 -14.99
C SER A 79 -11.44 -1.96 -14.67
N VAL A 80 -10.24 -1.89 -14.10
CA VAL A 80 -9.46 -3.09 -13.75
C VAL A 80 -10.09 -3.88 -12.61
N SER A 81 -10.63 -3.21 -11.59
CA SER A 81 -11.39 -3.90 -10.53
C SER A 81 -12.57 -4.69 -11.11
N SER A 82 -13.34 -4.08 -12.02
CA SER A 82 -14.43 -4.77 -12.71
C SER A 82 -13.94 -5.95 -13.56
N ALA A 83 -12.83 -5.78 -14.29
CA ALA A 83 -12.28 -6.82 -15.16
C ALA A 83 -11.74 -8.03 -14.39
N LEU A 84 -11.17 -7.80 -13.20
CA LEU A 84 -10.65 -8.83 -12.31
C LEU A 84 -11.73 -9.40 -11.35
N GLY A 85 -12.97 -8.90 -11.43
CA GLY A 85 -14.04 -9.31 -10.53
C GLY A 85 -13.79 -8.94 -9.07
N LEU A 86 -13.05 -7.85 -8.81
CA LEU A 86 -12.84 -7.35 -7.46
C LEU A 86 -14.14 -6.72 -6.97
N ASN A 87 -14.79 -7.35 -5.99
CA ASN A 87 -15.98 -6.79 -5.38
C ASN A 87 -15.58 -5.65 -4.44
N ALA A 88 -15.53 -4.43 -4.96
CA ALA A 88 -15.50 -3.24 -4.12
C ALA A 88 -16.80 -3.21 -3.27
N PRO A 89 -16.73 -2.94 -1.96
CA PRO A 89 -17.93 -2.85 -1.13
C PRO A 89 -18.88 -1.78 -1.69
N SER A 90 -20.19 -1.93 -1.49
CA SER A 90 -21.18 -0.96 -1.99
C SER A 90 -20.91 0.41 -1.38
N GLY A 91 -20.59 1.42 -2.22
CA GLY A 91 -20.11 2.72 -1.74
C GLY A 91 -18.63 2.69 -1.32
N GLY A 92 -17.80 1.88 -2.00
CA GLY A 92 -16.39 1.64 -1.74
C GLY A 92 -15.53 2.89 -1.89
N LEU A 93 -15.66 3.77 -0.91
CA LEU A 93 -14.81 4.93 -0.77
C LEU A 93 -13.39 4.44 -0.47
N VAL A 94 -12.44 5.00 -1.20
CA VAL A 94 -11.01 4.73 -1.02
C VAL A 94 -10.33 6.02 -0.61
N ALA A 95 -9.21 5.90 0.12
CA ALA A 95 -8.39 7.05 0.48
C ALA A 95 -7.98 7.79 -0.81
N HIS A 96 -8.31 9.09 -0.91
CA HIS A 96 -8.29 9.81 -2.19
C HIS A 96 -6.90 9.81 -2.85
N GLN A 97 -5.85 10.19 -2.10
CA GLN A 97 -4.48 10.20 -2.63
C GLN A 97 -4.03 8.80 -3.04
N PHE A 98 -4.39 7.77 -2.26
CA PHE A 98 -4.04 6.40 -2.56
C PHE A 98 -4.76 5.87 -3.80
N GLY A 99 -6.08 6.11 -3.92
CA GLY A 99 -6.87 5.75 -5.09
C GLY A 99 -6.34 6.40 -6.37
N ALA A 100 -5.98 7.69 -6.31
CA ALA A 100 -5.36 8.40 -7.43
C ALA A 100 -3.98 7.82 -7.81
N GLY A 101 -3.17 7.45 -6.81
CA GLY A 101 -1.88 6.79 -7.02
C GLY A 101 -2.04 5.43 -7.69
N VAL A 102 -2.96 4.59 -7.22
CA VAL A 102 -3.23 3.28 -7.82
C VAL A 102 -3.78 3.42 -9.25
N ASP A 103 -4.68 4.37 -9.49
CA ASP A 103 -5.20 4.67 -10.83
C ASP A 103 -4.09 5.07 -11.81
N GLY A 104 -3.16 5.93 -11.36
CA GLY A 104 -1.98 6.33 -12.13
C GLY A 104 -1.02 5.16 -12.39
N ILE A 105 -0.76 4.31 -11.38
CA ILE A 105 0.06 3.09 -11.55
C ILE A 105 -0.57 2.16 -12.59
N ILE A 106 -1.89 1.97 -12.54
CA ILE A 106 -2.59 1.15 -13.54
C ILE A 106 -2.45 1.77 -14.93
N SER A 107 -2.54 3.09 -15.06
CA SER A 107 -2.31 3.79 -16.34
C SER A 107 -0.92 3.47 -16.90
N GLU A 108 0.13 3.61 -16.08
CA GLU A 108 1.52 3.30 -16.48
C GLU A 108 1.69 1.82 -16.85
N ILE A 109 1.04 0.90 -16.13
CA ILE A 109 1.02 -0.53 -16.46
C ILE A 109 0.37 -0.76 -17.82
N LEU A 110 -0.78 -0.14 -18.09
CA LEU A 110 -1.50 -0.30 -19.35
C LEU A 110 -0.67 0.23 -20.53
N ASP A 111 0.00 1.37 -20.36
CA ASP A 111 0.89 1.94 -21.37
C ASP A 111 2.11 1.03 -21.62
N ALA A 112 2.73 0.50 -20.56
CA ALA A 112 3.84 -0.44 -20.68
C ALA A 112 3.42 -1.77 -21.34
N MET A 113 2.18 -2.23 -21.10
CA MET A 113 1.63 -3.44 -21.73
C MET A 113 1.24 -3.23 -23.20
N ALA A 114 0.92 -1.99 -23.59
CA ALA A 114 0.62 -1.63 -24.97
C ALA A 114 1.89 -1.54 -25.84
N ASP A 115 3.07 -1.38 -25.24
CA ASP A 115 4.34 -1.39 -25.94
C ASP A 115 4.77 -2.82 -26.34
N SER A 116 4.64 -3.13 -27.64
CA SER A 116 5.11 -4.39 -28.21
C SER A 116 6.64 -4.52 -28.32
N GLY A 117 7.40 -3.43 -28.12
CA GLY A 117 8.85 -3.39 -28.23
C GLY A 117 9.58 -3.87 -26.99
N THR A 118 8.93 -3.83 -25.82
CA THR A 118 9.51 -4.17 -24.52
C THR A 118 8.88 -5.45 -23.97
N PRO A 119 9.68 -6.44 -23.51
CA PRO A 119 9.11 -7.60 -22.83
C PRO A 119 8.28 -7.17 -21.62
N ALA A 120 7.06 -7.70 -21.47
CA ALA A 120 6.11 -7.25 -20.45
C ALA A 120 6.69 -7.24 -19.02
N GLY A 121 7.50 -8.23 -18.64
CA GLY A 121 8.15 -8.25 -17.33
C GLY A 121 9.17 -7.12 -17.12
N VAL A 122 9.82 -6.65 -18.19
CA VAL A 122 10.71 -5.47 -18.16
C VAL A 122 9.87 -4.20 -18.03
N GLY A 123 8.82 -4.03 -18.82
CA GLY A 123 7.93 -2.88 -18.73
C GLY A 123 7.31 -2.74 -17.32
N LEU A 124 6.80 -3.83 -16.75
CA LEU A 124 6.27 -3.82 -15.37
C LEU A 124 7.34 -3.47 -14.32
N ARG A 125 8.60 -3.86 -14.56
CA ARG A 125 9.71 -3.46 -13.69
C ARG A 125 9.98 -1.97 -13.80
N GLU A 126 10.00 -1.41 -15.01
CA GLU A 126 10.22 0.02 -15.23
C GLU A 126 9.12 0.86 -14.57
N VAL A 127 7.86 0.45 -14.67
CA VAL A 127 6.74 1.10 -13.97
C VAL A 127 6.97 1.13 -12.45
N SER A 128 7.52 0.06 -11.88
CA SER A 128 7.81 0.00 -10.44
C SER A 128 8.90 0.98 -9.98
N ASP A 129 9.68 1.56 -10.90
CA ASP A 129 10.75 2.52 -10.63
C ASP A 129 10.35 3.98 -11.01
N THR A 130 9.09 4.20 -11.42
CA THR A 130 8.57 5.50 -11.92
C THR A 130 7.76 6.28 -10.87
N ASP A 131 7.90 7.61 -10.89
CA ASP A 131 7.02 8.53 -10.16
C ASP A 131 5.67 8.67 -10.87
N ILE A 132 4.58 8.78 -10.12
CA ILE A 132 3.22 8.71 -10.67
C ILE A 132 2.62 10.11 -10.78
N LYS A 133 2.13 10.45 -11.97
CA LYS A 133 1.41 11.70 -12.19
C LYS A 133 -0.03 11.57 -11.72
N VAL A 134 -0.47 12.58 -10.98
CA VAL A 134 -1.83 12.70 -10.44
C VAL A 134 -2.33 14.14 -10.62
N PRO A 135 -3.65 14.40 -10.51
CA PRO A 135 -4.14 15.77 -10.54
C PRO A 135 -3.46 16.64 -9.48
N ALA A 136 -3.22 17.91 -9.82
CA ALA A 136 -2.62 18.88 -8.90
C ALA A 136 -3.45 19.03 -7.62
N GLY A 137 -2.78 19.11 -6.47
CA GLY A 137 -3.40 19.11 -5.15
C GLY A 137 -3.50 17.73 -4.50
N ILE A 138 -3.33 16.65 -5.27
CA ILE A 138 -3.39 15.27 -4.77
C ILE A 138 -1.98 14.68 -4.58
N GLY A 139 -1.00 15.13 -5.36
CA GLY A 139 0.39 14.65 -5.24
C GLY A 139 1.05 15.02 -3.91
N ASN A 140 2.25 14.52 -3.69
CA ASN A 140 3.01 14.82 -2.48
C ASN A 140 3.21 16.32 -2.29
N GLY A 141 3.09 16.78 -1.04
CA GLY A 141 3.14 18.22 -0.74
C GLY A 141 2.03 19.03 -1.42
N ALA A 142 0.90 18.40 -1.74
CA ALA A 142 -0.20 18.93 -2.55
C ALA A 142 0.20 19.30 -3.99
N GLY A 143 1.22 18.66 -4.54
CA GLY A 143 1.65 18.78 -5.93
C GLY A 143 0.83 17.95 -6.91
N ASP A 144 1.43 17.59 -8.04
CA ASP A 144 0.83 16.80 -9.12
C ASP A 144 1.54 15.44 -9.33
N THR A 145 2.39 15.06 -8.38
CA THR A 145 3.27 13.88 -8.48
C THR A 145 3.27 13.12 -7.15
N ILE A 146 3.06 11.82 -7.23
CA ILE A 146 3.32 10.87 -6.14
C ILE A 146 4.68 10.23 -6.42
N TYR A 147 5.66 10.55 -5.59
CA TYR A 147 7.04 10.12 -5.75
C TYR A 147 7.26 8.71 -5.26
N ARG A 148 8.19 7.99 -5.91
CA ARG A 148 8.75 6.75 -5.40
C ARG A 148 9.37 6.96 -4.03
N LEU A 149 9.23 5.94 -3.19
CA LEU A 149 9.93 5.83 -1.92
C LEU A 149 11.42 5.74 -2.21
N LYS A 150 12.12 6.85 -1.96
CA LYS A 150 13.54 7.01 -2.21
C LYS A 150 14.07 8.12 -1.33
N GLU A 151 15.26 7.90 -0.77
CA GLU A 151 15.97 8.93 0.00
C GLU A 151 16.13 10.22 -0.81
N GLY A 152 15.79 11.34 -0.18
CA GLY A 152 15.81 12.67 -0.77
C GLY A 152 14.50 13.08 -1.43
N ASN A 153 13.55 12.18 -1.70
CA ASN A 153 12.23 12.58 -2.21
C ASN A 153 11.34 13.17 -1.10
N GLU A 154 11.63 12.89 0.18
CA GLU A 154 10.89 13.44 1.31
C GLU A 154 10.83 14.97 1.31
N ARG A 155 11.83 15.61 0.70
CA ARG A 155 11.92 17.07 0.59
C ARG A 155 10.75 17.70 -0.15
N PHE A 156 10.07 16.96 -1.03
CA PHE A 156 8.94 17.48 -1.80
C PHE A 156 7.69 17.68 -0.93
N MET A 157 7.68 17.15 0.30
CA MET A 157 6.61 17.35 1.28
C MET A 157 6.96 18.43 2.31
N ILE A 158 8.16 19.01 2.23
CA ILE A 158 8.57 20.11 3.09
C ILE A 158 7.97 21.41 2.55
N THR A 159 7.04 21.97 3.31
CA THR A 159 6.41 23.26 3.00
C THR A 159 7.22 24.46 3.48
N ASP A 160 8.09 24.27 4.50
CA ASP A 160 9.02 25.30 4.99
C ASP A 160 10.48 24.88 4.82
N VAL A 161 11.08 25.37 3.72
CA VAL A 161 12.47 25.12 3.34
C VAL A 161 13.49 25.82 4.24
N ASN A 162 13.07 26.84 5.00
CA ASN A 162 13.99 27.63 5.82
C ASN A 162 14.24 27.00 7.20
N ASN A 163 13.50 25.95 7.55
CA ASN A 163 13.66 25.23 8.80
C ASN A 163 14.31 23.86 8.55
N PRO A 164 15.61 23.66 8.81
CA PRO A 164 16.29 22.39 8.52
C PRO A 164 15.80 21.21 9.37
N GLN A 165 15.00 21.43 10.41
CA GLN A 165 14.38 20.34 11.17
C GLN A 165 13.19 19.71 10.44
N THR A 166 12.63 20.37 9.40
CA THR A 166 11.43 19.88 8.70
C THR A 166 11.68 18.64 7.84
N SER A 167 12.90 18.42 7.34
CA SER A 167 13.25 17.21 6.58
C SER A 167 13.30 15.95 7.43
N ALA A 168 13.89 16.04 8.62
CA ALA A 168 13.91 14.93 9.58
C ALA A 168 12.50 14.60 10.09
N MET A 169 11.67 15.62 10.34
CA MET A 169 10.26 15.42 10.71
C MET A 169 9.43 14.82 9.57
N ALA A 170 9.77 15.10 8.31
CA ALA A 170 9.07 14.52 7.16
C ALA A 170 9.25 13.00 7.11
N GLN A 171 10.48 12.50 7.30
CA GLN A 171 10.74 11.05 7.28
C GLN A 171 9.99 10.29 8.39
N SER A 172 9.83 10.90 9.57
CA SER A 172 9.05 10.32 10.67
C SER A 172 7.53 10.30 10.45
N THR A 173 7.03 10.84 9.33
CA THR A 173 5.59 10.85 9.02
C THR A 173 5.22 10.07 7.76
N LEU A 174 6.22 9.62 7.01
CA LEU A 174 6.06 8.87 5.78
C LEU A 174 6.24 7.39 6.07
N PHE A 175 5.15 6.64 5.97
CA PHE A 175 5.20 5.20 6.12
C PHE A 175 5.81 4.54 4.87
N ALA A 176 6.61 3.51 5.09
CA ALA A 176 7.20 2.67 4.05
C ALA A 176 6.48 1.31 3.96
N MET A 177 6.13 0.74 5.11
CA MET A 177 5.54 -0.59 5.24
C MET A 177 4.62 -0.62 6.46
N MET A 178 3.62 -1.50 6.43
CA MET A 178 2.77 -1.79 7.58
C MET A 178 2.30 -3.24 7.57
N ASP A 179 1.78 -3.70 8.71
CA ASP A 179 1.06 -4.98 8.77
C ASP A 179 -0.07 -5.02 7.72
N LEU A 180 -0.31 -6.18 7.13
CA LEU A 180 -1.46 -6.37 6.25
C LEU A 180 -2.77 -6.24 7.05
N PHE A 181 -3.74 -5.53 6.46
CA PHE A 181 -5.05 -5.36 7.05
C PHE A 181 -6.13 -5.13 5.99
N GLY A 182 -7.34 -5.60 6.30
CA GLY A 182 -8.55 -5.37 5.52
C GLY A 182 -9.75 -5.32 6.45
N ASN A 183 -10.79 -4.57 6.05
CA ASN A 183 -11.96 -4.32 6.91
C ASN A 183 -13.27 -4.92 6.39
N TYR A 184 -13.23 -5.73 5.34
CA TYR A 184 -14.44 -6.29 4.75
C TYR A 184 -14.24 -7.65 4.09
N GLY A 185 -15.32 -8.43 4.01
CA GLY A 185 -15.32 -9.74 3.35
C GLY A 185 -14.25 -10.69 3.90
N GLY A 186 -13.66 -11.51 3.01
CA GLY A 186 -12.54 -12.38 3.35
C GLY A 186 -11.27 -11.63 3.75
N ALA A 187 -11.17 -10.33 3.45
CA ALA A 187 -9.98 -9.54 3.78
C ALA A 187 -9.80 -9.29 5.29
N ILE A 188 -10.86 -9.47 6.09
CA ILE A 188 -10.80 -9.40 7.56
C ILE A 188 -9.89 -10.50 8.12
N ALA A 189 -9.82 -11.66 7.46
CA ALA A 189 -9.01 -12.79 7.89
C ALA A 189 -7.50 -12.47 7.81
N PHE A 190 -7.10 -11.68 6.82
CA PHE A 190 -5.72 -11.20 6.62
C PHE A 190 -5.34 -10.00 7.50
N PHE A 191 -6.20 -9.63 8.46
CA PHE A 191 -5.84 -8.60 9.42
C PHE A 191 -5.07 -9.24 10.56
N ASN A 192 -3.74 -9.10 10.54
CA ASN A 192 -2.84 -9.75 11.49
C ASN A 192 -3.09 -9.39 12.96
N HIS A 193 -3.82 -8.31 13.25
CA HIS A 193 -4.15 -7.91 14.61
C HIS A 193 -5.62 -7.48 14.72
N VAL A 194 -6.57 -8.41 14.55
CA VAL A 194 -8.02 -8.12 14.77
C VAL A 194 -8.37 -7.99 16.25
N PRO A 195 -9.11 -6.96 16.67
CA PRO A 195 -9.15 -5.58 16.17
C PRO A 195 -8.26 -4.71 17.06
N GLY A 196 -7.02 -4.49 16.62
CA GLY A 196 -5.97 -3.85 17.40
C GLY A 196 -5.32 -2.67 16.69
N GLY A 197 -4.99 -2.81 15.41
CA GLY A 197 -4.16 -1.84 14.67
C GLY A 197 -3.06 -2.49 13.84
N CYS A 198 -2.13 -1.69 13.34
CA CYS A 198 -0.98 -2.16 12.58
C CYS A 198 0.31 -1.60 13.18
N ASN A 199 1.37 -2.40 13.15
CA ASN A 199 2.72 -1.88 13.21
C ASN A 199 3.02 -1.18 11.88
N VAL A 200 3.53 0.05 11.94
CA VAL A 200 3.84 0.87 10.78
C VAL A 200 5.30 1.28 10.84
N LEU A 201 6.07 0.89 9.82
CA LEU A 201 7.46 1.29 9.61
C LEU A 201 7.53 2.59 8.83
N PHE A 202 8.26 3.57 9.33
CA PHE A 202 8.47 4.88 8.72
C PHE A 202 9.84 5.02 8.04
N MET A 203 10.01 6.05 7.22
CA MET A 203 11.23 6.26 6.42
C MET A 203 12.50 6.46 7.26
N ASP A 204 12.38 6.99 8.47
CA ASP A 204 13.51 7.15 9.41
C ASP A 204 13.87 5.83 10.15
N GLY A 205 13.16 4.75 9.85
CA GLY A 205 13.37 3.41 10.41
C GLY A 205 12.66 3.14 11.73
N HIS A 206 11.91 4.10 12.30
CA HIS A 206 11.11 3.81 13.48
C HIS A 206 9.85 3.02 13.12
N VAL A 207 9.35 2.27 14.10
CA VAL A 207 8.06 1.58 14.02
C VAL A 207 7.15 2.16 15.09
N ASP A 208 5.91 2.47 14.71
CA ASP A 208 4.88 2.89 15.66
C ASP A 208 3.64 1.99 15.53
N TRP A 209 2.91 1.85 16.64
CA TRP A 209 1.65 1.12 16.67
C TRP A 209 0.50 2.07 16.43
N ILE A 210 -0.22 1.88 15.32
CA ILE A 210 -1.37 2.71 14.97
C ILE A 210 -2.66 1.90 15.11
N PRO A 211 -3.56 2.27 16.03
CA PRO A 211 -4.79 1.54 16.24
C PRO A 211 -5.74 1.69 15.04
N TYR A 212 -6.40 0.59 14.66
CA TYR A 212 -7.48 0.66 13.68
C TYR A 212 -8.73 1.21 14.35
N VAL A 213 -9.22 2.33 13.84
CA VAL A 213 -10.45 2.97 14.30
C VAL A 213 -11.53 2.73 13.26
N ALA A 214 -12.52 1.90 13.60
CA ALA A 214 -13.66 1.65 12.73
C ALA A 214 -14.50 2.94 12.57
N PRO A 215 -15.21 3.10 11.43
CA PRO A 215 -16.10 4.24 11.23
C PRO A 215 -17.12 4.38 12.38
N ALA A 216 -17.38 5.61 12.79
CA ALA A 216 -18.42 5.91 13.76
C ALA A 216 -19.81 5.43 13.25
N PRO A 217 -20.77 5.15 14.14
CA PRO A 217 -22.10 4.71 13.72
C PRO A 217 -22.73 5.65 12.69
N GLY A 218 -23.05 5.10 11.51
CA GLY A 218 -23.66 5.86 10.40
C GLY A 218 -22.69 6.66 9.53
N THR A 219 -21.37 6.58 9.76
CA THR A 219 -20.36 7.22 8.89
C THR A 219 -19.66 6.24 7.95
N ASP A 220 -19.94 4.95 8.08
CA ASP A 220 -19.44 3.94 7.14
C ASP A 220 -19.94 4.20 5.71
N GLY A 221 -19.06 4.09 4.72
CA GLY A 221 -19.34 4.45 3.33
C GLY A 221 -19.60 5.95 3.09
N THR A 222 -19.18 6.83 4.00
CA THR A 222 -19.29 8.29 3.84
C THR A 222 -17.91 8.96 3.85
N ALA A 223 -17.83 10.21 3.40
CA ALA A 223 -16.62 11.03 3.47
C ALA A 223 -16.05 11.21 4.89
N SER A 224 -16.81 10.84 5.93
CA SER A 224 -16.39 10.88 7.34
C SER A 224 -16.01 9.51 7.90
N MET A 225 -15.85 8.48 7.07
CA MET A 225 -15.52 7.12 7.53
C MET A 225 -14.15 7.03 8.22
N ASP A 226 -13.21 7.90 7.84
CA ASP A 226 -11.86 7.94 8.41
C ASP A 226 -11.76 8.86 9.64
N LEU A 227 -12.85 9.50 10.05
CA LEU A 227 -12.82 10.46 11.15
C LEU A 227 -12.38 9.78 12.47
N GLY A 228 -11.26 10.26 13.02
CA GLY A 228 -10.68 9.74 14.27
C GLY A 228 -9.69 8.58 14.08
N ALA A 229 -9.48 8.13 12.84
CA ALA A 229 -8.36 7.25 12.48
C ALA A 229 -7.06 8.06 12.34
N THR A 230 -5.95 7.36 12.12
CA THR A 230 -4.62 7.97 11.94
C THR A 230 -3.95 7.34 10.72
N GLN A 231 -3.45 8.15 9.78
CA GLN A 231 -2.74 7.63 8.62
C GLN A 231 -1.48 6.83 8.99
N PRO A 232 -1.14 5.74 8.27
CA PRO A 232 -1.88 5.16 7.14
C PRO A 232 -3.04 4.23 7.52
N VAL A 233 -3.27 3.91 8.80
CA VAL A 233 -4.28 2.92 9.21
C VAL A 233 -5.68 3.52 9.18
N LEU A 234 -6.27 3.57 7.99
CA LEU A 234 -7.57 4.18 7.71
C LEU A 234 -8.61 3.13 7.25
N PRO A 235 -9.89 3.24 7.63
CA PRO A 235 -10.98 2.46 7.04
C PRO A 235 -11.01 2.49 5.51
N SER A 236 -10.84 3.66 4.89
CA SER A 236 -10.84 3.80 3.43
C SER A 236 -9.62 3.15 2.75
N LEU A 237 -8.46 3.13 3.43
CA LEU A 237 -7.27 2.42 2.94
C LEU A 237 -7.42 0.90 3.09
N ALA A 238 -8.01 0.44 4.20
CA ALA A 238 -8.33 -0.98 4.40
C ALA A 238 -9.26 -1.51 3.29
N SER A 239 -10.19 -0.68 2.81
CA SER A 239 -11.13 -1.05 1.74
C SER A 239 -10.43 -1.27 0.39
N ILE A 240 -9.42 -0.47 0.03
CA ILE A 240 -8.70 -0.71 -1.22
C ILE A 240 -7.69 -1.84 -1.10
N ILE A 241 -7.00 -1.99 0.04
CA ILE A 241 -6.07 -3.11 0.27
C ILE A 241 -6.84 -4.43 0.26
N GLY A 242 -7.95 -4.51 1.02
CA GLY A 242 -8.78 -5.70 1.07
C GLY A 242 -9.34 -6.12 -0.28
N MET A 243 -9.55 -5.16 -1.20
CA MET A 243 -10.02 -5.43 -2.56
C MET A 243 -9.03 -6.25 -3.37
N PHE A 244 -7.75 -5.89 -3.29
CA PHE A 244 -6.70 -6.62 -3.98
C PHE A 244 -6.39 -7.97 -3.31
N LEU A 245 -6.61 -8.09 -2.00
CA LEU A 245 -6.42 -9.35 -1.26
C LEU A 245 -7.42 -10.44 -1.61
N GLN A 246 -8.65 -10.09 -1.99
CA GLN A 246 -9.66 -11.08 -2.38
C GLN A 246 -9.29 -11.91 -3.62
N GLN A 247 -8.24 -11.54 -4.36
CA GLN A 247 -7.72 -12.35 -5.48
C GLN A 247 -6.72 -13.43 -5.07
N ASN A 248 -6.21 -13.36 -3.83
CA ASN A 248 -5.26 -14.32 -3.30
C ASN A 248 -5.94 -15.49 -2.58
N THR A 249 -7.28 -15.53 -2.56
CA THR A 249 -8.11 -16.64 -2.01
C THR A 249 -8.77 -17.42 -3.14
#